data_AF-A0A1T0A365-F1
#
_entry.id   AF-A0A1T0A365-F1
#
_cell.length_a   1.000
_cell.length_b   1.000
_cell.length_c   1.000
_cell.angle_alpha   90.00
_cell.angle_beta   90.00
_cell.angle_gamma   90.00
#
_symmetry.space_group_name_H-M   'P 1'
#
loop_
_entity.id
_entity.type
_entity.pdbx_description
1 polymer ?
#
loop_
_entity_poly.entity_id
_entity_poly.type
_entity_poly.pdbx_seq_one_letter_code
_entity_poly.pdbx_strand_id
1 'polypeptide(L)'
;MVDFVVDAHKGLSFRTFEALAYQKKLITTNKEVMKYDFYHPNNIFVWDGKVLDGKQVKAFLETPYQRIDDKIVHKYSFEHWICKVLDISNHASF
;
A
#
# COMPACT_ATOMS: atom_id res chain seq x y z
N MET A 1 8.42 3.93 -4.64
CA MET A 1 8.67 2.47 -4.66
C MET A 1 7.91 1.87 -5.82
N VAL A 2 8.38 0.75 -6.38
CA VAL A 2 7.72 0.06 -7.49
C VAL A 2 7.42 -1.39 -7.09
N ASP A 3 6.25 -1.89 -7.49
CA ASP A 3 5.82 -3.26 -7.25
C ASP A 3 5.18 -3.88 -8.50
N PHE A 4 5.65 -5.07 -8.86
CA PHE A 4 5.13 -5.82 -10.01
C PHE A 4 4.64 -7.17 -9.54
N VAL A 5 3.35 -7.45 -9.77
CA VAL A 5 2.76 -8.76 -9.49
C VAL A 5 3.17 -9.73 -10.59
N VAL A 6 3.54 -10.94 -10.17
CA VAL A 6 3.67 -12.10 -11.06
C VAL A 6 2.36 -12.87 -10.97
N ASP A 7 1.76 -13.25 -12.11
CA ASP A 7 0.40 -13.83 -12.19
C ASP A 7 0.13 -15.03 -11.27
N ALA A 8 1.19 -15.73 -10.83
CA ALA A 8 1.08 -16.84 -9.89
C ALA A 8 0.72 -16.41 -8.45
N HIS A 9 0.91 -15.14 -8.09
CA HIS A 9 0.66 -14.63 -6.73
C HIS A 9 -0.74 -14.03 -6.60
N LYS A 10 -1.43 -14.40 -5.52
CA LYS A 10 -2.73 -13.84 -5.12
C LYS A 10 -2.54 -12.90 -3.93
N GLY A 11 -3.19 -11.75 -3.97
CA GLY A 11 -3.14 -10.73 -2.90
C GLY A 11 -2.08 -9.66 -3.11
N LEU A 12 -1.93 -8.79 -2.10
CA LEU A 12 -0.96 -7.69 -2.11
C LEU A 12 0.44 -8.18 -1.72
N SER A 13 1.46 -7.58 -2.31
CA SER A 13 2.86 -7.78 -1.92
C SER A 13 3.18 -7.06 -0.60
N PHE A 14 4.26 -7.48 0.09
CA PHE A 14 4.76 -6.75 1.25
C PHE A 14 5.16 -5.31 0.95
N ARG A 15 5.64 -5.03 -0.26
CA ARG A 15 5.94 -3.66 -0.71
C ARG A 15 4.72 -2.75 -0.59
N THR A 16 3.50 -3.27 -0.79
CA THR A 16 2.30 -2.44 -0.61
C THR A 16 2.16 -1.96 0.83
N PHE A 17 2.38 -2.84 1.81
CA PHE A 17 2.29 -2.52 3.22
C PHE A 17 3.48 -1.69 3.72
N GLU A 18 4.68 -1.91 3.21
CA GLU A 18 5.85 -1.06 3.48
C GLU A 18 5.62 0.38 2.98
N ALA A 19 5.03 0.54 1.79
CA ALA A 19 4.71 1.87 1.26
C ALA A 19 3.74 2.60 2.19
N LEU A 20 2.72 1.89 2.67
CA LEU A 20 1.76 2.42 3.62
C LEU A 20 2.43 2.84 4.94
N ALA A 21 3.23 1.95 5.54
CA ALA A 21 3.89 2.18 6.82
C ALA A 21 4.89 3.34 6.78
N TYR A 22 5.66 3.47 5.69
CA TYR A 22 6.68 4.51 5.54
C TYR A 22 6.18 5.76 4.79
N GLN A 23 4.87 5.87 4.56
CA GLN A 23 4.24 6.97 3.82
C GLN A 23 4.94 7.25 2.47
N LYS A 24 5.26 6.18 1.73
CA LYS A 24 5.91 6.26 0.43
C LYS A 24 4.89 6.09 -0.68
N LYS A 25 5.08 6.84 -1.77
CA LYS A 25 4.35 6.61 -3.01
C LYS A 25 4.68 5.23 -3.60
N LEU A 26 3.66 4.55 -4.07
CA LEU A 26 3.73 3.22 -4.71
C LEU A 26 3.28 3.32 -6.16
N ILE A 27 4.07 2.75 -7.07
CA ILE A 27 3.63 2.42 -8.43
C ILE A 27 3.46 0.91 -8.46
N THR A 28 2.28 0.40 -8.80
CA THR A 28 1.99 -1.04 -8.78
C THR A 28 1.19 -1.50 -9.99
N THR A 29 1.42 -2.74 -10.44
CA THR A 29 0.51 -3.42 -11.39
C THR A 29 -0.65 -4.14 -10.71
N ASN A 30 -0.65 -4.20 -9.37
CA ASN A 30 -1.69 -4.88 -8.62
C ASN A 30 -2.97 -4.05 -8.49
N LYS A 31 -3.94 -4.29 -9.37
CA LYS A 31 -5.24 -3.60 -9.31
C LYS A 31 -6.06 -3.90 -8.05
N GLU A 32 -5.77 -5.01 -7.36
CA GLU A 32 -6.49 -5.39 -6.14
C GLU A 32 -6.31 -4.36 -5.03
N VAL A 33 -5.23 -3.57 -5.06
CA VAL A 33 -4.97 -2.51 -4.07
C VAL A 33 -6.11 -1.51 -3.95
N MET A 34 -6.88 -1.28 -5.03
CA MET A 34 -8.02 -0.37 -5.04
C MET A 34 -9.19 -0.83 -4.16
N LYS A 35 -9.20 -2.10 -3.73
CA LYS A 35 -10.24 -2.66 -2.85
C LYS A 35 -9.98 -2.41 -1.37
N TYR A 36 -8.84 -1.84 -1.01
CA TYR A 36 -8.40 -1.63 0.36
C TYR A 36 -8.70 -0.20 0.83
N ASP A 37 -9.01 -0.04 2.11
CA ASP A 37 -9.42 1.24 2.74
C ASP A 37 -8.28 2.28 2.84
N PHE A 38 -7.02 1.87 2.62
CA PHE A 38 -5.88 2.78 2.50
C PHE A 38 -5.60 3.26 1.07
N TYR A 39 -6.38 2.82 0.06
CA TYR A 39 -6.16 3.25 -1.30
C TYR A 39 -6.41 4.75 -1.46
N HIS A 40 -5.43 5.45 -2.02
CA HIS A 40 -5.57 6.83 -2.43
C HIS A 40 -4.76 7.09 -3.72
N PRO A 41 -5.33 7.72 -4.76
CA PRO A 41 -4.65 7.91 -6.04
C PRO A 41 -3.41 8.81 -5.96
N ASN A 42 -3.33 9.70 -4.97
CA ASN A 42 -2.12 10.50 -4.72
C ASN A 42 -0.98 9.66 -4.12
N ASN A 43 -1.27 8.50 -3.55
CA ASN A 43 -0.28 7.66 -2.89
C ASN A 43 0.08 6.44 -3.72
N ILE A 44 -0.88 5.93 -4.50
CA ILE A 44 -0.75 4.68 -5.24
C ILE A 44 -1.15 4.90 -6.70
N PHE A 45 -0.17 4.79 -7.59
CA PHE A 45 -0.37 4.78 -9.03
C PHE A 45 -0.54 3.33 -9.49
N VAL A 46 -1.72 2.99 -10.01
CA VAL A 46 -2.01 1.65 -10.53
C VAL A 46 -1.73 1.64 -12.04
N TRP A 47 -0.65 0.97 -12.43
CA TRP A 47 -0.22 0.83 -13.81
C TRP A 47 -0.82 -0.43 -14.45
N ASP A 48 -1.28 -0.33 -15.70
CA ASP A 48 -1.89 -1.45 -16.42
C ASP A 48 -0.88 -2.34 -17.14
N GLY A 49 0.42 -2.09 -16.98
CA GLY A 49 1.50 -2.86 -17.61
C GLY A 49 1.78 -2.49 -19.07
N LYS A 50 1.10 -1.48 -19.63
CA LYS A 50 1.35 -0.97 -21.00
C LYS A 50 2.40 0.15 -20.98
N VAL A 51 2.65 0.82 -22.11
CA VAL A 51 3.61 1.94 -22.15
C VAL A 51 3.31 2.97 -21.05
N LEU A 52 4.31 3.22 -20.21
CA LEU A 52 4.21 4.17 -19.10
C LEU A 52 4.65 5.57 -19.57
N ASP A 53 3.75 6.54 -19.52
CA ASP A 53 4.07 7.93 -19.86
C ASP A 53 4.85 8.60 -18.72
N GLY A 54 6.08 9.01 -19.01
CA GLY A 54 6.94 9.70 -18.05
C GLY A 54 6.33 11.01 -17.50
N LYS A 55 5.48 11.71 -18.27
CA LYS A 55 4.79 12.90 -17.78
C LYS A 55 3.76 12.56 -16.69
N GLN A 56 3.03 11.47 -16.86
CA GLN A 56 2.05 11.01 -15.86
C GLN A 56 2.75 10.56 -14.58
N VAL A 57 3.85 9.81 -14.70
CA VAL A 57 4.66 9.40 -13.54
C VAL A 57 5.20 10.61 -12.81
N LYS A 58 5.75 11.59 -13.53
CA LYS A 58 6.26 12.82 -12.95
C LYS A 58 5.17 13.58 -12.19
N ALA A 59 4.01 13.80 -12.81
CA ALA A 59 2.88 14.47 -12.18
C ALA A 59 2.40 13.74 -10.91
N PHE A 60 2.35 12.40 -10.95
CA PHE A 60 2.04 11.59 -9.78
C PHE A 60 3.08 11.78 -8.66
N LEU A 61 4.38 11.75 -8.98
CA LEU A 61 5.45 11.92 -8.00
C LEU A 61 5.44 13.31 -7.35
N GLU A 62 5.07 14.35 -8.11
CA GLU A 62 4.98 15.74 -7.64
C GLU A 62 3.73 16.03 -6.80
N THR A 63 2.67 15.23 -6.96
CA THR A 63 1.46 15.38 -6.14
C THR A 63 1.78 15.12 -4.67
N PRO A 64 1.31 15.93 -3.70
CA PRO A 64 1.55 15.66 -2.28
C PRO A 64 1.03 14.30 -1.84
N TYR A 65 1.75 13.62 -0.94
CA TYR A 65 1.27 12.39 -0.32
C TYR A 65 0.06 12.70 0.58
N GLN A 66 -1.03 11.95 0.42
CA GLN A 66 -2.20 12.05 1.28
C GLN A 66 -1.98 11.20 2.53
N ARG A 67 -1.90 11.81 3.72
CA ARG A 67 -1.79 11.05 4.97
C ARG A 67 -3.00 10.15 5.15
N ILE A 68 -2.74 8.89 5.49
CA ILE A 68 -3.75 7.88 5.82
C ILE A 68 -3.92 7.86 7.34
N ASP A 69 -5.14 7.62 7.82
CA ASP A 69 -5.46 7.51 9.25
C ASP A 69 -4.58 6.43 9.90
N ASP A 70 -3.94 6.77 11.03
CA ASP A 70 -3.01 5.89 11.73
C ASP A 70 -3.70 4.58 12.19
N LYS A 71 -5.02 4.58 12.41
CA LYS A 71 -5.80 3.36 12.68
C LYS A 71 -5.82 2.40 11.49
N ILE A 72 -5.92 2.94 10.27
CA ILE A 72 -5.86 2.15 9.04
C ILE A 72 -4.43 1.64 8.84
N VAL A 73 -3.42 2.48 9.05
CA VAL A 73 -2.01 2.04 8.97
C VAL A 73 -1.74 0.89 9.97
N HIS A 74 -2.18 1.05 11.22
CA HIS A 74 -2.04 0.03 12.26
C HIS A 74 -2.77 -1.28 11.92
N LYS A 75 -3.96 -1.23 11.33
CA LYS A 75 -4.72 -2.41 10.88
C LYS A 75 -3.91 -3.33 9.94
N TYR A 76 -2.94 -2.79 9.20
CA TYR A 76 -2.08 -3.55 8.29
C TYR A 76 -0.65 -3.70 8.79
N SER A 77 -0.36 -3.34 10.05
CA SER A 77 0.96 -3.57 10.64
C SER A 77 1.18 -5.07 10.86
N PHE A 78 2.45 -5.49 10.78
CA PHE A 78 2.83 -6.87 11.08
C PHE A 78 2.46 -7.26 12.52
N GLU A 79 2.60 -6.32 13.46
CA GLU A 79 2.19 -6.49 14.86
C GLU A 79 0.69 -6.75 14.98
N HIS A 80 -0.16 -5.91 14.35
CA HIS A 80 -1.61 -6.13 14.41
C HIS A 80 -2.00 -7.45 13.76
N TRP A 81 -1.35 -7.82 12.65
CA TRP A 81 -1.58 -9.10 11.99
C TRP A 81 -1.21 -10.28 12.89
N ILE A 82 -0.05 -10.25 13.55
CA ILE A 82 0.40 -11.38 14.39
C ILE A 82 -0.46 -11.52 15.64
N CYS A 83 -0.84 -10.41 16.28
CA CYS A 83 -1.75 -10.43 17.43
C CYS A 83 -3.11 -11.03 17.04
N LYS A 84 -3.64 -10.68 15.86
CA LYS A 84 -4.90 -11.23 15.35
C LYS A 84 -4.83 -12.72 15.03
N VAL A 85 -3.71 -13.19 14.46
CA VAL A 85 -3.53 -14.62 14.12
C VAL A 85 -3.36 -15.48 15.36
N LEU A 86 -2.70 -14.95 16.39
CA LEU A 86 -2.43 -15.67 17.64
C LEU A 86 -3.52 -15.46 18.71
N ASP A 87 -4.58 -14.72 18.40
CA ASP A 87 -5.63 -14.29 19.34
C ASP A 87 -5.05 -13.66 20.63
N ILE A 88 -3.95 -12.92 20.47
CA ILE A 88 -3.32 -12.19 21.57
C ILE A 88 -4.06 -10.87 21.67
N SER A 89 -4.78 -10.67 22.78
CA SER A 89 -5.34 -9.37 23.10
C SER A 89 -4.20 -8.36 23.22
N ASN A 90 -4.31 -7.25 22.46
CA ASN A 90 -3.38 -6.11 22.53
C ASN A 90 -3.50 -5.46 23.92
N HIS A 91 -2.85 -6.03 24.92
CA HIS A 91 -2.56 -5.42 26.20
C HIS A 91 -1.23 -4.66 26.10
N ALA A 92 -1.14 -3.74 25.15
CA ALA A 92 -0.08 -2.76 25.10
C ALA A 92 -0.74 -1.39 25.01
N SER A 93 -1.05 -0.86 26.19
CA SER A 93 -1.34 0.55 26.39
C SER A 93 -0.13 1.36 25.91
N PHE A 94 -0.35 2.29 24.98
CA PHE A 94 0.56 3.43 24.80
C PHE A 94 0.31 4.47 25.91
#